data_AF-X6LTG6-F1
#
_entry.id   AF-X6LTG6-F1
#
_cell.length_a   1.000
_cell.length_b   1.000
_cell.length_c   1.000
_cell.angle_alpha   90.00
_cell.angle_beta   90.00
_cell.angle_gamma   90.00
#
_symmetry.space_group_name_H-M   'P 1'
#
loop_
_entity.id
_entity.type
_entity.pdbx_description
1 polymer ?
#
loop_
_entity_poly.entity_id
_entity_poly.type
_entity_poly.pdbx_seq_one_letter_code
_entity_poly.pdbx_strand_id
1 'polypeptide(L)'
;IREKEEEEQKEKDRQRKEKWAQKRVHSIEELIKTEQTYVDSLTLCIDLFVTPLEHMPKALSRNDHRVLFSDIKTIRGINQAFLQELLHQWKSFQNHNTKIGEHFIKFTPYFRQYQNYLNNYGNAMDLLFQILHHNYHPSPPHNDGIIMAIASPLSPSLIPLPFSTNNSNGY
;
A
#
# COMPACT_ATOMS: atom_id res chain seq x y z
N ILE A 1 -18.85 26.86 44.23
CA ILE A 1 -18.77 25.39 43.95
C ILE A 1 -19.13 25.14 42.49
N ARG A 2 -20.34 25.49 42.02
CA ARG A 2 -20.74 25.42 40.59
C ARG A 2 -19.77 26.07 39.59
N GLU A 3 -19.31 27.30 39.84
CA GLU A 3 -18.38 27.99 38.91
C GLU A 3 -17.04 27.26 38.75
N LYS A 4 -16.50 26.70 39.85
CA LYS A 4 -15.27 25.90 39.81
C LYS A 4 -15.47 24.58 39.06
N GLU A 5 -16.62 23.93 39.21
CA GLU A 5 -16.97 22.70 38.49
C GLU A 5 -17.13 22.96 36.99
N GLU A 6 -17.73 24.09 36.60
CA GLU A 6 -17.86 24.50 35.20
C GLU A 6 -16.52 24.84 34.55
N GLU A 7 -15.62 25.51 35.26
CA GLU A 7 -14.25 25.77 34.80
C GLU A 7 -13.44 24.49 34.62
N GLU A 8 -13.53 23.56 35.58
CA GLU A 8 -12.85 22.27 35.49
C GLU A 8 -13.36 21.44 34.31
N GLN A 9 -14.68 21.43 34.07
CA GLN A 9 -15.26 20.74 32.93
C GLN A 9 -14.82 21.35 31.59
N LYS A 10 -14.80 22.67 31.47
CA LYS A 10 -14.29 23.38 30.27
C LYS A 10 -12.83 23.04 29.99
N GLU A 11 -12.01 22.96 31.04
CA GLU A 11 -10.60 22.61 30.90
C GLU A 11 -10.42 21.15 30.44
N LYS A 12 -11.17 20.22 31.03
CA LYS A 12 -11.17 18.81 30.59
C LYS A 12 -11.58 18.68 29.12
N ASP A 13 -12.61 19.40 28.68
CA ASP A 13 -13.05 19.37 27.29
C ASP A 13 -12.04 20.01 26.33
N ARG A 14 -11.35 21.07 26.76
CA ARG A 14 -10.24 21.66 25.99
C ARG A 14 -9.09 20.68 25.81
N GLN A 15 -8.67 20.01 26.88
CA GLN A 15 -7.61 19.01 26.83
C GLN A 15 -7.99 17.80 25.97
N ARG A 16 -9.26 17.36 26.03
CA ARG A 16 -9.76 16.30 25.15
C ARG A 16 -9.69 16.71 23.69
N LYS A 17 -10.17 17.92 23.34
CA LYS A 17 -10.11 18.44 21.97
C LYS A 17 -8.68 18.53 21.44
N GLU A 18 -7.75 19.01 22.27
CA GLU A 18 -6.33 19.10 21.92
C GLU A 18 -5.73 17.71 21.66
N LYS A 19 -5.97 16.74 22.54
CA LYS A 19 -5.53 15.35 22.34
C LYS A 19 -6.10 14.73 21.06
N TRP A 20 -7.37 14.99 20.75
CA TRP A 20 -8.00 14.52 19.51
C TRP A 20 -7.41 15.21 18.27
N ALA A 21 -7.12 16.51 18.35
CA ALA A 21 -6.47 17.26 17.27
C ALA A 21 -5.07 16.71 16.97
N GLN A 22 -4.27 16.43 18.01
CA GLN A 22 -2.94 15.82 17.87
C GLN A 22 -3.00 14.42 17.26
N LYS A 23 -3.91 13.57 17.74
CA LYS A 23 -4.13 12.23 17.14
C LYS A 23 -4.49 12.33 15.67
N ARG A 24 -5.35 13.29 15.31
CA ARG A 24 -5.76 13.51 13.92
C ARG A 24 -4.59 13.93 13.02
N VAL A 25 -3.72 14.82 13.50
CA VAL A 25 -2.47 15.19 12.80
C VAL A 25 -1.63 13.94 12.54
N HIS A 26 -1.36 13.16 13.59
CA HIS A 26 -0.54 11.97 13.49
C HIS A 26 -1.10 10.93 12.51
N SER A 27 -2.40 10.67 12.56
CA SER A 27 -3.04 9.72 11.63
C SER A 27 -2.94 10.17 10.16
N ILE A 28 -2.98 11.47 9.89
CA ILE A 28 -2.87 11.98 8.52
C ILE A 28 -1.41 11.96 8.04
N GLU A 29 -0.46 12.28 8.92
CA GLU A 29 0.97 12.12 8.62
C GLU A 29 1.32 10.67 8.31
N GLU A 30 0.81 9.72 9.12
CA GLU A 30 0.97 8.30 8.89
C GLU A 30 0.36 7.87 7.56
N LEU A 31 -0.86 8.32 7.25
CA LEU A 31 -1.51 8.05 5.96
C LEU A 31 -0.64 8.52 4.78
N ILE A 32 -0.15 9.76 4.81
CA ILE A 32 0.69 10.30 3.73
C ILE A 32 1.99 9.52 3.61
N LYS A 33 2.64 9.22 4.74
CA LYS A 33 3.91 8.50 4.76
C LYS A 33 3.78 7.07 4.23
N THR A 34 2.73 6.37 4.63
CA THR A 34 2.45 5.01 4.16
C THR A 34 2.11 4.99 2.68
N GLU A 35 1.32 5.96 2.20
CA GLU A 35 1.01 6.11 0.77
C GLU A 35 2.27 6.43 -0.06
N GLN A 36 3.15 7.31 0.41
CA GLN A 36 4.44 7.59 -0.24
C GLN A 36 5.29 6.31 -0.35
N THR A 37 5.40 5.55 0.74
CA THR A 37 6.15 4.29 0.76
C THR A 37 5.60 3.29 -0.25
N TYR A 38 4.27 3.23 -0.38
CA TYR A 38 3.60 2.36 -1.34
C TYR A 38 3.88 2.76 -2.79
N VAL A 39 3.78 4.05 -3.12
CA VAL A 39 4.08 4.60 -4.45
C VAL A 39 5.55 4.39 -4.82
N ASP A 40 6.47 4.57 -3.88
CA ASP A 40 7.90 4.32 -4.09
C ASP A 40 8.17 2.85 -4.38
N SER A 41 7.51 1.94 -3.65
CA SER A 41 7.63 0.49 -3.86
C SER A 41 7.12 0.07 -5.23
N LEU A 42 5.98 0.62 -5.68
CA LEU A 42 5.46 0.39 -7.02
C LEU A 42 6.41 0.93 -8.09
N THR A 43 6.99 2.10 -7.87
CA THR A 43 7.95 2.71 -8.79
C THR A 43 9.21 1.85 -8.91
N LEU A 44 9.76 1.39 -7.78
CA LEU A 44 10.90 0.48 -7.76
C LEU A 44 10.62 -0.83 -8.51
N CYS A 45 9.44 -1.41 -8.31
CA CYS A 45 9.01 -2.60 -9.04
C CYS A 45 8.98 -2.35 -10.56
N ILE A 46 8.44 -1.20 -10.98
CA ILE A 46 8.36 -0.81 -12.38
C ILE A 46 9.74 -0.58 -13.00
N ASP A 47 10.62 0.10 -12.27
CA ASP A 47 11.92 0.52 -12.80
C ASP A 47 12.93 -0.63 -12.82
N LEU A 48 12.88 -1.54 -11.85
CA LEU A 48 13.81 -2.65 -11.76
C LEU A 48 13.35 -3.92 -12.49
N PHE A 49 12.04 -4.14 -12.62
CA PHE A 49 11.51 -5.39 -13.19
C PHE A 49 10.62 -5.15 -14.41
N VAL A 50 9.53 -4.38 -14.26
CA VAL A 50 8.52 -4.26 -15.34
C VAL A 50 9.16 -3.69 -16.61
N THR A 51 9.84 -2.55 -16.51
CA THR A 51 10.39 -1.85 -17.68
C THR A 51 11.58 -2.61 -18.28
N PRO A 52 12.56 -3.09 -17.51
CA PRO A 52 13.66 -3.86 -18.08
C PRO A 52 13.20 -5.15 -18.78
N LEU A 53 12.29 -5.92 -18.16
CA LEU A 53 11.82 -7.19 -18.73
C LEU A 53 10.95 -6.99 -19.99
N GLU A 54 10.26 -5.86 -20.12
CA GLU A 54 9.53 -5.50 -21.35
C GLU A 54 10.45 -5.39 -22.57
N HIS A 55 11.70 -4.98 -22.35
CA HIS A 55 12.73 -4.83 -23.38
C HIS A 55 13.62 -6.08 -23.55
N MET A 56 13.34 -7.16 -22.81
CA MET A 56 14.08 -8.43 -22.88
C MET A 56 13.19 -9.57 -23.39
N PRO A 57 12.76 -9.54 -24.67
CA PRO A 57 11.83 -10.54 -25.21
C PRO A 57 12.39 -11.97 -25.25
N LYS A 58 13.71 -12.14 -25.09
CA LYS A 58 14.37 -13.44 -24.95
C LYS A 58 14.23 -14.04 -23.54
N ALA A 59 14.06 -13.19 -22.52
CA ALA A 59 13.91 -13.62 -21.14
C ALA A 59 12.45 -13.85 -20.78
N LEU A 60 11.55 -13.02 -21.30
CA LEU A 60 10.12 -13.08 -21.01
C LEU A 60 9.32 -12.72 -22.25
N SER A 61 8.36 -13.57 -22.64
CA SER A 61 7.50 -13.26 -23.77
C SER A 61 6.62 -12.04 -23.46
N ARG A 62 6.18 -11.31 -24.49
CA ARG A 62 5.30 -10.15 -24.30
C ARG A 62 3.98 -10.53 -23.61
N ASN A 63 3.47 -11.74 -23.87
CA ASN A 63 2.25 -12.22 -23.23
C ASN A 63 2.48 -12.52 -21.75
N ASP A 64 3.56 -13.21 -21.43
CA ASP A 64 3.91 -13.56 -20.04
C ASP A 64 4.24 -12.31 -19.21
N HIS A 65 4.90 -11.32 -19.82
CA HIS A 65 5.12 -10.01 -19.22
C HIS A 65 3.80 -9.33 -18.84
N ARG A 66 2.83 -9.32 -19.76
CA ARG A 66 1.51 -8.75 -19.50
C ARG A 66 0.77 -9.50 -18.39
N VAL A 67 0.86 -10.83 -18.36
CA VAL A 67 0.24 -11.64 -17.30
C VAL A 67 0.94 -11.41 -15.96
N LEU A 68 2.28 -11.29 -15.90
CA LEU A 68 2.98 -11.08 -14.64
C LEU A 68 2.73 -9.70 -14.03
N PHE A 69 2.72 -8.65 -14.85
CA PHE A 69 2.71 -7.27 -14.35
C PHE A 69 1.37 -6.56 -14.49
N SER A 70 0.46 -7.07 -15.34
CA SER A 70 -0.90 -6.54 -15.51
C SER A 70 -0.92 -5.00 -15.64
N ASP A 71 -1.85 -4.34 -14.96
CA ASP A 71 -2.05 -2.89 -14.97
C ASP A 71 -1.23 -2.16 -13.88
N ILE A 72 -0.08 -2.70 -13.42
CA ILE A 72 0.70 -2.12 -12.30
C ILE A 72 1.15 -0.67 -12.56
N LYS A 73 1.47 -0.32 -13.82
CA LYS A 73 1.81 1.06 -14.21
C LYS A 73 0.64 2.01 -13.99
N THR A 74 -0.58 1.57 -14.30
CA THR A 74 -1.82 2.33 -14.09
C THR A 74 -2.11 2.51 -12.60
N ILE A 75 -1.96 1.43 -11.81
CA ILE A 75 -2.10 1.48 -10.35
C ILE A 75 -1.14 2.51 -9.76
N ARG A 76 0.15 2.45 -10.12
CA ARG A 76 1.14 3.44 -9.67
C ARG A 76 0.74 4.88 -10.02
N GLY A 77 0.22 5.11 -11.23
CA GLY A 77 -0.27 6.42 -11.65
C GLY A 77 -1.42 6.95 -10.79
N ILE A 78 -2.39 6.10 -10.46
CA ILE A 78 -3.54 6.46 -9.61
C ILE A 78 -3.07 6.84 -8.20
N ASN A 79 -2.22 6.01 -7.58
CA ASN A 79 -1.71 6.28 -6.22
C ASN A 79 -0.78 7.48 -6.17
N GLN A 80 0.06 7.69 -7.20
CA GLN A 80 0.87 8.90 -7.31
C GLN A 80 -0.02 10.15 -7.33
N ALA A 81 -1.10 10.14 -8.12
CA ALA A 81 -2.03 11.27 -8.18
C ALA A 81 -2.76 11.47 -6.83
N PHE A 82 -3.17 10.39 -6.17
CA PHE A 82 -3.80 10.44 -4.86
C PHE A 82 -2.87 11.04 -3.80
N LEU A 83 -1.62 10.59 -3.76
CA LEU A 83 -0.58 11.11 -2.89
C LEU A 83 -0.33 12.60 -3.10
N GLN A 84 -0.28 13.07 -4.35
CA GLN A 84 -0.11 14.51 -4.63
C GLN A 84 -1.27 15.34 -4.08
N GLU A 85 -2.49 14.85 -4.17
CA GLU A 85 -3.67 15.52 -3.61
C GLU A 85 -3.63 15.54 -2.08
N LEU A 86 -3.23 14.45 -1.43
CA LEU A 86 -3.02 14.41 0.01
C LEU A 86 -1.92 15.38 0.47
N LEU A 87 -0.78 15.41 -0.22
CA LEU A 87 0.32 16.33 0.07
C LEU A 87 -0.09 17.79 -0.14
N HIS A 88 -0.87 18.08 -1.19
CA HIS A 88 -1.41 19.41 -1.41
C HIS A 88 -2.30 19.84 -0.24
N GLN A 89 -3.25 18.98 0.14
CA GLN A 89 -4.17 19.26 1.24
C GLN A 89 -3.46 19.39 2.59
N TRP A 90 -2.36 18.65 2.78
CA TRP A 90 -1.54 18.70 3.98
C TRP A 90 -0.85 20.05 4.18
N LYS A 91 -0.38 20.69 3.10
CA LYS A 91 0.29 22.01 3.17
C LYS A 91 -0.60 23.10 3.76
N SER A 92 -1.90 23.01 3.56
CA SER A 92 -2.89 23.95 4.10
C SER A 92 -3.79 23.28 5.16
N PHE A 93 -3.27 22.29 5.87
CA PHE A 93 -4.05 21.53 6.84
C PHE A 93 -4.52 22.38 8.02
N GLN A 94 -5.81 22.31 8.32
CA GLN A 94 -6.44 22.90 9.48
C GLN A 94 -7.30 21.85 10.19
N ASN A 95 -7.05 21.65 11.48
CA ASN A 95 -7.60 20.52 12.22
C ASN A 95 -9.15 20.49 12.24
N HIS A 96 -9.79 21.66 12.24
CA HIS A 96 -11.25 21.77 12.32
C HIS A 96 -11.95 21.86 10.95
N ASN A 97 -11.22 22.17 9.87
CA ASN A 97 -11.82 22.54 8.59
C ASN A 97 -11.42 21.61 7.44
N THR A 98 -10.22 21.04 7.49
CA THR A 98 -9.73 20.16 6.42
C THR A 98 -10.47 18.84 6.42
N LYS A 99 -11.00 18.42 5.27
CA LYS A 99 -11.70 17.15 5.09
C LYS A 99 -10.91 16.22 4.18
N ILE A 100 -10.00 15.44 4.76
CA ILE A 100 -9.19 14.47 3.99
C ILE A 100 -10.08 13.44 3.26
N GLY A 101 -11.20 13.03 3.87
CA GLY A 101 -12.12 12.04 3.29
C GLY A 101 -12.71 12.41 1.92
N GLU A 102 -12.82 13.69 1.58
CA GLU A 102 -13.31 14.12 0.26
C GLU A 102 -12.39 13.64 -0.88
N HIS A 103 -11.08 13.53 -0.61
CA HIS A 103 -10.11 13.01 -1.58
C HIS A 103 -10.33 11.51 -1.83
N PHE A 104 -10.66 10.72 -0.80
CA PHE A 104 -10.98 9.30 -0.98
C PHE A 104 -12.25 9.11 -1.83
N ILE A 105 -13.28 9.94 -1.60
CA ILE A 105 -14.51 9.89 -2.38
C ILE A 105 -14.22 10.23 -3.85
N LYS A 106 -13.43 11.29 -4.09
CA LYS A 106 -12.96 11.68 -5.44
C LYS A 106 -12.19 10.54 -6.11
N PHE A 107 -11.37 9.79 -5.38
CA PHE A 107 -10.52 8.74 -5.93
C PHE A 107 -11.19 7.35 -6.05
N THR A 108 -12.30 7.13 -5.34
CA THR A 108 -13.05 5.85 -5.32
C THR A 108 -13.33 5.26 -6.72
N PRO A 109 -13.76 6.04 -7.73
CA PRO A 109 -13.99 5.49 -9.07
C PRO A 109 -12.73 4.94 -9.73
N TYR A 110 -11.57 5.57 -9.48
CA TYR A 110 -10.28 5.17 -10.07
C TYR A 110 -9.73 3.92 -9.40
N PHE A 111 -9.96 3.75 -8.09
CA PHE A 111 -9.56 2.53 -7.37
C PHE A 111 -10.24 1.26 -7.92
N ARG A 112 -11.32 1.38 -8.71
CA ARG A 112 -11.90 0.23 -9.44
C ARG A 112 -10.92 -0.41 -10.42
N GLN A 113 -9.90 0.31 -10.90
CA GLN A 113 -8.89 -0.25 -11.81
C GLN A 113 -8.08 -1.38 -11.16
N TYR A 114 -8.02 -1.45 -9.83
CA TYR A 114 -7.39 -2.56 -9.12
C TYR A 114 -8.07 -3.90 -9.40
N GLN A 115 -9.33 -3.91 -9.84
CA GLN A 115 -10.07 -5.14 -10.12
C GLN A 115 -9.34 -6.01 -11.16
N ASN A 116 -8.80 -5.42 -12.22
CA ASN A 116 -8.06 -6.15 -13.25
C ASN A 116 -6.80 -6.80 -12.69
N TYR A 117 -6.07 -6.06 -11.87
CA TYR A 117 -4.85 -6.54 -11.23
C TYR A 117 -5.14 -7.69 -10.27
N LEU A 118 -6.18 -7.55 -9.42
CA LEU A 118 -6.61 -8.58 -8.47
C LEU A 118 -7.11 -9.83 -9.18
N ASN A 119 -7.93 -9.69 -10.23
CA ASN A 119 -8.44 -10.81 -11.00
C ASN A 119 -7.32 -11.61 -11.69
N ASN A 120 -6.23 -10.93 -12.07
CA ASN A 120 -5.10 -11.55 -12.73
C ASN A 120 -4.04 -12.10 -11.75
N TYR A 121 -4.14 -11.80 -10.45
CA TYR A 121 -3.12 -12.17 -9.47
C TYR A 121 -2.81 -13.68 -9.44
N GLY A 122 -3.84 -14.53 -9.50
CA GLY A 122 -3.65 -16.00 -9.54
C GLY A 122 -2.82 -16.44 -10.75
N ASN A 123 -3.18 -15.97 -11.94
CA ASN A 123 -2.46 -16.29 -13.16
C ASN A 123 -1.01 -15.79 -13.13
N ALA A 124 -0.78 -14.60 -12.55
CA ALA A 124 0.57 -14.05 -12.40
C ALA A 124 1.43 -14.93 -11.48
N MET A 125 0.86 -15.41 -10.36
CA MET A 125 1.56 -16.29 -9.43
C MET A 125 1.86 -17.66 -10.06
N ASP A 126 0.89 -18.28 -10.71
CA ASP A 126 1.08 -19.58 -11.39
C ASP A 126 2.19 -19.51 -12.45
N LEU A 127 2.17 -18.44 -13.26
CA LEU A 127 3.20 -18.19 -14.26
C LEU A 127 4.58 -17.95 -13.62
N LEU A 128 4.65 -17.17 -12.54
CA LEU A 128 5.89 -16.95 -11.82
C LEU A 128 6.48 -18.26 -11.29
N PHE A 129 5.65 -19.11 -10.68
CA PHE A 129 6.06 -20.44 -10.23
C PHE A 129 6.56 -21.30 -11.39
N GLN A 130 5.83 -21.33 -12.51
CA GLN A 130 6.23 -22.08 -13.69
C GLN A 130 7.60 -21.62 -14.22
N ILE A 131 7.84 -20.32 -14.32
CA ILE A 131 9.12 -19.77 -14.79
C ILE A 131 10.25 -20.13 -13.82
N LEU A 132 10.02 -20.02 -12.51
CA LEU A 132 11.03 -20.36 -11.50
C LEU A 132 11.36 -21.86 -11.49
N HIS A 133 10.37 -22.74 -11.62
CA HIS A 133 10.57 -24.19 -11.67
C HIS A 133 11.19 -24.67 -12.98
N HIS A 134 10.82 -24.08 -14.13
CA HIS A 134 11.39 -24.47 -15.43
C HIS A 134 12.87 -24.06 -15.55
N ASN A 135 13.28 -22.97 -14.92
CA ASN A 135 14.68 -22.55 -14.83
C ASN A 135 15.46 -23.29 -13.72
N TYR A 136 14.81 -24.21 -12.98
CA TYR A 136 15.45 -25.00 -11.93
C TYR A 136 15.98 -26.32 -12.52
N HIS A 137 17.30 -26.42 -12.75
CA HIS A 137 17.97 -27.69 -13.00
C HIS A 137 18.45 -28.27 -11.67
N PRO A 138 17.79 -29.31 -11.11
CA PRO A 138 18.23 -29.89 -9.84
C PRO A 138 19.62 -30.52 -10.05
N SER A 139 20.66 -29.92 -9.47
CA SER A 139 21.90 -30.65 -9.18
C SER A 139 21.58 -31.76 -8.16
N PRO A 140 22.21 -32.95 -8.27
CA PRO A 140 21.85 -34.12 -7.48
C PRO A 140 21.97 -33.81 -5.98
N PRO A 141 21.12 -34.45 -5.15
CA PRO A 141 20.93 -34.04 -3.77
C PRO A 141 22.19 -34.37 -2.98
N HIS A 142 22.88 -33.33 -2.53
CA HIS A 142 23.53 -33.38 -1.23
C HIS A 142 22.72 -32.46 -0.33
N ASN A 143 22.03 -33.12 0.60
CA ASN A 143 21.49 -32.64 1.86
C ASN A 143 21.31 -31.13 1.96
N ASP A 144 20.07 -30.66 1.93
CA ASP A 144 19.55 -29.73 2.94
C ASP A 144 18.08 -29.39 2.67
N GLY A 145 17.25 -29.64 3.68
CA GLY A 145 15.82 -29.32 3.74
C GLY A 145 15.52 -27.81 3.82
N ILE A 146 16.25 -26.98 3.08
CA ILE A 146 16.14 -25.51 3.09
C ILE A 146 15.31 -24.99 1.90
N ILE A 147 15.16 -25.74 0.82
CA ILE A 147 14.60 -25.22 -0.45
C ILE A 147 13.06 -25.02 -0.43
N MET A 148 12.32 -25.56 0.53
CA MET A 148 10.86 -25.32 0.60
C MET A 148 10.50 -23.95 1.23
N ALA A 149 11.46 -23.29 1.90
CA ALA A 149 11.19 -22.05 2.65
C ALA A 149 11.15 -20.77 1.78
N ILE A 150 11.63 -20.83 0.53
CA ILE A 150 11.60 -19.66 -0.37
C ILE A 150 10.26 -19.49 -1.12
N ALA A 151 9.31 -20.41 -0.92
CA ALA A 151 8.05 -20.50 -1.67
C ALA A 151 6.90 -19.60 -1.14
N SER A 152 7.16 -18.63 -0.25
CA SER A 152 6.17 -17.59 0.04
C SER A 152 6.81 -16.23 0.32
N PRO A 153 7.17 -15.46 -0.73
CA PRO A 153 7.57 -14.08 -0.55
C PRO A 153 6.39 -13.11 -0.42
N LEU A 154 5.15 -13.50 -0.73
CA LEU A 154 4.01 -12.56 -0.77
C LEU A 154 2.72 -13.21 -0.28
N SER A 155 2.63 -13.43 1.02
CA SER A 155 1.32 -13.55 1.66
C SER A 155 0.52 -12.28 1.35
N PRO A 156 -0.77 -12.36 0.97
CA PRO A 156 -1.66 -11.21 0.81
C PRO A 156 -1.71 -10.29 2.04
N SER A 157 -1.23 -10.77 3.20
CA SER A 157 -1.04 -9.97 4.41
C SER A 157 0.06 -8.90 4.32
N LEU A 158 0.88 -8.89 3.25
CA LEU A 158 1.93 -7.90 3.02
C LEU A 158 1.54 -6.82 2.00
N ILE A 159 0.32 -6.83 1.46
CA ILE A 159 -0.24 -5.62 0.87
C ILE A 159 -0.62 -4.75 2.06
N PRO A 160 0.06 -3.61 2.31
CA PRO A 160 -0.40 -2.67 3.30
C PRO A 160 -1.65 -2.04 2.69
N LEU A 161 -2.81 -2.68 2.90
CA LEU A 161 -4.08 -2.03 2.67
C LEU A 161 -4.15 -0.86 3.66
N PRO A 162 -4.67 0.31 3.26
CA PRO A 162 -4.75 1.51 4.10
C PRO A 162 -5.62 1.37 5.38
N PHE A 163 -6.06 0.15 5.72
CA PHE A 163 -6.93 -0.18 6.84
C PHE A 163 -6.48 -1.38 7.68
N SER A 164 -5.22 -1.82 7.61
CA SER A 164 -4.73 -2.84 8.54
C SER A 164 -4.15 -2.19 9.80
N THR A 165 -5.03 -1.71 10.69
CA THR A 165 -4.63 -1.42 12.06
C THR A 165 -4.39 -2.76 12.77
N ASN A 166 -3.14 -3.04 13.12
CA ASN A 166 -2.82 -4.09 14.06
C ASN A 166 -3.34 -3.69 15.45
N ASN A 167 -4.61 -4.00 15.72
CA ASN A 167 -5.18 -3.86 17.05
C ASN A 167 -4.78 -5.08 17.89
N SER A 168 -3.58 -5.04 18.44
CA SER A 168 -3.15 -5.91 19.53
C SER A 168 -2.56 -5.04 20.64
N ASN A 169 -3.45 -4.33 21.33
CA ASN A 169 -3.31 -3.98 22.74
C ASN A 169 -4.72 -3.79 23.32
N GLY A 170 -5.42 -4.91 23.46
CA GLY A 170 -6.53 -5.05 24.38
C GLY A 170 -5.99 -5.61 25.70
N TYR A 171 -6.21 -4.83 26.76
CA TYR A 171 -6.34 -5.20 28.18
C TYR A 171 -5.69 -6.48 28.71
#